data_AF-E9J2R0-F1
#
_entry.id   AF-E9J2R0-F1
#
_cell.length_a   1.000
_cell.length_b   1.000
_cell.length_c   1.000
_cell.angle_alpha   90.00
_cell.angle_beta   90.00
_cell.angle_gamma   90.00
#
_symmetry.space_group_name_H-M   'P 1'
#
loop_
_entity.id
_entity.type
_entity.pdbx_description
1 polymer ?
#
loop_
_entity_poly.entity_id
_entity_poly.type
_entity_poly.pdbx_seq_one_letter_code
_entity_poly.pdbx_strand_id
1 'polypeptide(L)'
;MLKRLITLTYILESQKHSTHDARFSSAATRKVFVVPSLPYPNPNSPLKLLIFPRLNVFDKLRETRPSSFEKIIPISGNTTEKVLGLSAADKQMLIERVTIIIHSSASVKFNDTLKYAIFTNTRATRDICILAQSMKNIKVSKT
;
A
#
# COMPACT_ATOMS: atom_id res chain seq x y z
N MET A 1 -18.94 12.84 -12.56
CA MET A 1 -17.88 12.19 -13.36
C MET A 1 -16.58 12.03 -12.54
N LEU A 2 -16.67 11.47 -11.32
CA LEU A 2 -15.54 11.42 -10.39
C LEU A 2 -15.49 10.06 -9.70
N LYS A 3 -14.78 9.10 -10.30
CA LYS A 3 -14.43 7.82 -9.65
C LYS A 3 -13.05 7.36 -10.11
N ARG A 4 -12.03 8.19 -9.89
CA ARG A 4 -10.64 7.73 -9.80
C ARG A 4 -10.29 7.62 -8.32
N LEU A 5 -10.90 6.65 -7.63
CA LEU A 5 -10.34 6.19 -6.36
C LEU A 5 -9.05 5.47 -6.75
N ILE A 6 -7.91 6.10 -6.51
CA ILE A 6 -6.61 5.46 -6.70
C ILE A 6 -6.55 4.37 -5.62
N THR A 7 -6.75 3.13 -6.03
CA THR A 7 -6.70 2.02 -5.09
C THR A 7 -5.26 1.60 -4.86
N LEU A 8 -4.82 1.77 -3.62
CA LEU A 8 -3.45 1.56 -3.17
C LEU A 8 -3.42 0.52 -2.06
N THR A 9 -2.38 -0.31 -2.09
CA THR A 9 -2.01 -1.12 -0.93
C THR A 9 -0.91 -0.38 -0.20
N TYR A 10 -1.17 -0.06 1.06
CA TYR A 10 -0.20 0.56 1.95
C TYR A 10 0.38 -0.51 2.86
N ILE A 11 1.69 -0.56 2.90
CA ILE A 11 2.42 -1.52 3.71
C ILE A 11 3.31 -0.70 4.64
N LEU A 12 3.06 -0.79 5.95
CA LEU A 12 3.62 0.13 6.94
C LEU A 12 4.75 -0.52 7.74
N GLU A 13 5.85 0.23 7.88
CA GLU A 13 6.93 -0.04 8.83
C GLU A 13 6.78 0.90 10.04
N SER A 14 6.54 0.32 11.22
CA SER A 14 6.37 1.03 12.49
C SER A 14 7.56 0.78 13.44
N GLN A 15 7.86 1.74 14.32
CA GLN A 15 8.84 1.58 15.38
C GLN A 15 8.47 0.41 16.32
N LYS A 16 9.47 -0.34 16.81
CA LYS A 16 9.31 -1.11 18.06
C LYS A 16 9.27 -0.10 19.21
N HIS A 17 8.09 0.26 19.68
CA HIS A 17 7.95 0.79 21.03
C HIS A 17 7.41 -0.30 21.95
N SER A 18 8.12 -0.47 23.07
CA SER A 18 7.65 -1.20 24.24
C SER A 18 6.43 -0.48 24.82
N THR A 19 5.53 -1.26 25.42
CA THR A 19 4.34 -0.86 26.20
C THR A 19 3.03 -0.62 25.41
N HIS A 20 2.15 -1.61 25.52
CA HIS A 20 0.70 -1.61 25.76
C HIS A 20 -0.29 -0.63 25.11
N ASP A 21 0.11 0.40 24.36
CA ASP A 21 -0.84 1.33 23.73
C ASP A 21 -0.35 1.79 22.34
N ALA A 22 -0.40 0.89 21.37
CA ALA A 22 0.00 1.17 19.99
C ALA A 22 -1.15 1.85 19.22
N ARG A 23 -1.51 3.07 19.62
CA ARG A 23 -2.37 3.92 18.78
C ARG A 23 -1.64 4.21 17.46
N PHE A 24 -2.31 3.94 16.33
CA PHE A 24 -1.82 4.23 14.99
C PHE A 24 -1.58 5.73 14.82
N SER A 25 -0.38 6.19 15.14
CA SER A 25 0.00 7.59 15.05
C SER A 25 1.00 7.80 13.92
N SER A 26 0.84 8.90 13.18
CA SER A 26 1.81 9.33 12.17
C SER A 26 3.23 9.48 12.74
N ALA A 27 3.36 9.74 14.04
CA ALA A 27 4.65 9.81 14.74
C ALA A 27 5.34 8.43 14.86
N ALA A 28 4.57 7.35 15.00
CA ALA A 28 5.11 5.99 15.20
C ALA A 28 5.43 5.27 13.88
N THR A 29 4.91 5.75 12.74
CA THR A 29 5.19 5.21 11.40
C THR A 29 6.50 5.78 10.86
N ARG A 30 7.46 4.89 10.56
CA ARG A 30 8.74 5.25 9.91
C ARG A 30 8.57 5.42 8.41
N LYS A 31 8.03 4.38 7.76
CA LYS A 31 7.90 4.30 6.30
C LYS A 31 6.55 3.72 5.90
N VAL A 32 6.05 4.21 4.77
CA VAL A 32 4.82 3.77 4.12
C VAL A 32 5.21 3.31 2.73
N PHE A 33 5.37 1.99 2.56
CA PHE A 33 5.60 1.40 1.25
C PHE A 33 4.27 1.30 0.51
N VAL A 34 4.23 1.73 -0.74
CA VAL A 34 3.00 1.79 -1.53
C VAL A 34 3.16 0.97 -2.80
N VAL A 35 2.32 -0.05 -2.95
CA VAL A 35 2.23 -0.89 -4.16
C VAL A 35 0.92 -0.54 -4.88
N PRO A 36 0.96 -0.11 -6.15
CA PRO A 36 -0.25 0.24 -6.89
C PRO A 36 -1.00 -0.99 -7.42
N SER A 37 -2.20 -0.79 -7.97
CA SER A 37 -3.12 -1.87 -8.40
C SER A 37 -3.56 -1.80 -9.86
N LEU A 38 -3.01 -0.87 -10.64
CA LEU A 38 -3.42 -0.69 -12.02
C LEU A 38 -2.20 -0.70 -12.94
N PRO A 39 -2.28 -1.32 -14.12
CA PRO A 39 -1.31 -1.09 -15.17
C PRO A 39 -1.44 0.38 -15.57
N TYR A 40 -0.46 1.18 -15.16
CA TYR A 40 -0.33 2.52 -15.71
C TYR A 40 0.25 2.38 -17.12
N PRO A 41 -0.18 3.23 -18.08
CA PRO A 41 0.30 3.18 -19.47
C PRO A 41 1.82 3.39 -19.64
N ASN A 42 2.58 3.54 -18.54
CA ASN A 42 4.03 3.48 -18.54
C ASN A 42 4.53 2.88 -17.19
N PRO A 43 4.99 1.62 -17.14
CA PRO A 43 5.53 0.98 -15.94
C PRO A 43 6.85 1.59 -15.46
N ASN A 44 7.51 2.42 -16.27
CA ASN A 44 8.78 3.08 -15.96
C ASN A 44 8.62 4.56 -15.55
N SER A 45 7.41 5.08 -15.33
CA SER A 45 7.23 6.47 -14.88
C SER A 45 7.15 6.55 -13.35
N PRO A 46 8.25 6.88 -12.62
CA PRO A 46 8.20 7.16 -11.17
C PRO A 46 7.27 8.34 -10.81
N LEU A 47 6.85 9.12 -11.81
CA LEU A 47 6.04 10.33 -11.72
C LEU A 47 4.63 10.13 -11.14
N LYS A 48 4.06 8.91 -11.16
CA LYS A 48 2.65 8.73 -10.77
C LYS A 48 2.42 8.48 -9.28
N LEU A 49 3.35 7.86 -8.56
CA LEU A 49 3.29 7.85 -7.10
C LEU A 49 3.51 9.24 -6.51
N LEU A 50 4.24 10.10 -7.23
CA LEU A 50 4.40 11.52 -6.96
C LEU A 50 3.08 12.33 -7.10
N ILE A 51 2.05 11.81 -7.78
CA ILE A 51 0.76 12.49 -7.93
C ILE A 51 -0.10 12.33 -6.67
N PHE A 52 0.06 11.23 -5.92
CA PHE A 52 -0.78 10.97 -4.75
C PHE A 52 -0.71 12.10 -3.71
N PRO A 53 0.48 12.61 -3.31
CA PRO A 53 0.58 13.79 -2.46
C PRO A 53 -0.07 15.06 -3.03
N ARG A 54 -0.26 15.15 -4.35
CA ARG A 54 -0.81 16.33 -5.05
C ARG A 54 -2.34 16.33 -5.16
N LEU A 55 -3.04 15.29 -4.70
CA LEU A 55 -4.50 15.27 -4.69
C LEU A 55 -5.05 16.26 -3.65
N ASN A 56 -6.21 16.85 -3.94
CA ASN A 56 -6.82 17.88 -3.08
C ASN A 56 -7.18 17.37 -1.68
N VAL A 57 -7.43 16.06 -1.54
CA VAL A 57 -7.68 15.43 -0.24
C VAL A 57 -6.49 15.55 0.72
N PHE A 58 -5.30 15.86 0.21
CA PHE A 58 -4.08 16.07 0.98
C PHE A 58 -3.72 17.54 1.20
N ASP A 59 -4.54 18.50 0.77
CA ASP A 59 -4.25 19.94 0.88
C ASP A 59 -3.89 20.31 2.33
N LYS A 60 -4.76 19.95 3.27
CA LYS A 60 -4.54 20.24 4.69
C LYS A 60 -3.29 19.57 5.25
N LEU A 61 -2.98 18.36 4.79
CA LEU A 61 -1.79 17.64 5.24
C LEU A 61 -0.50 18.26 4.67
N ARG A 62 -0.52 18.73 3.42
CA ARG A 62 0.59 19.48 2.81
C ARG A 62 0.83 20.81 3.50
N GLU A 63 -0.23 21.52 3.88
CA GLU A 63 -0.12 22.78 4.62
C GLU A 63 0.41 22.56 6.05
N THR A 64 -0.14 21.59 6.77
CA THR A 64 0.12 21.44 8.21
C THR A 64 1.34 20.57 8.53
N ARG A 65 1.65 19.55 7.70
CA ARG A 65 2.73 18.58 7.94
C ARG A 65 3.32 18.05 6.62
N PRO A 66 3.98 18.89 5.80
CA PRO A 66 4.53 18.49 4.50
C PRO A 66 5.56 17.35 4.59
N SER A 67 6.36 17.27 5.66
CA SER A 67 7.33 16.19 5.87
C SER A 67 6.70 14.79 6.01
N SER A 68 5.38 14.70 6.20
CA SER A 68 4.67 13.42 6.22
C SER A 68 4.82 12.63 4.91
N PHE A 69 5.00 13.33 3.78
CA PHE A 69 5.15 12.70 2.47
C PHE A 69 6.54 12.09 2.25
N GLU A 70 7.57 12.50 3.00
CA GLU A 70 8.92 11.91 2.95
C GLU A 70 8.93 10.45 3.42
N LYS A 71 7.91 10.07 4.20
CA LYS A 71 7.73 8.69 4.68
C LYS A 71 7.19 7.75 3.60
N ILE A 72 6.69 8.27 2.47
CA ILE A 72 6.09 7.47 1.40
C ILE A 72 7.18 6.95 0.48
N ILE A 73 7.28 5.62 0.40
CA ILE A 73 8.25 4.93 -0.45
C ILE A 73 7.48 4.21 -1.56
N PRO A 74 7.58 4.66 -2.83
CA PRO A 74 7.05 3.91 -3.96
C PRO A 74 7.74 2.57 -4.09
N ILE A 75 6.94 1.51 -4.27
CA ILE A 75 7.44 0.19 -4.67
C ILE A 75 6.89 -0.13 -6.05
N SER A 76 7.80 -0.50 -6.96
CA SER A 76 7.43 -1.01 -8.27
C SER A 76 6.69 -2.34 -8.10
N GLY A 77 5.48 -2.41 -8.64
CA GLY A 77 4.64 -3.59 -8.58
C GLY A 77 3.21 -3.29 -8.98
N ASN A 78 2.42 -4.34 -9.08
CA ASN A 78 1.01 -4.28 -9.41
C ASN A 78 0.30 -5.43 -8.69
N THR A 79 -0.61 -5.09 -7.78
CA THR A 79 -1.35 -6.11 -7.01
C THR A 79 -2.23 -7.03 -7.85
N THR A 80 -2.52 -6.67 -9.10
CA THR A 80 -3.21 -7.56 -10.05
C THR A 80 -2.28 -8.57 -10.73
N GLU A 81 -0.96 -8.45 -10.58
CA GLU A 81 0.03 -9.35 -11.15
C GLU A 81 0.41 -10.47 -10.18
N LYS A 82 0.98 -11.57 -10.72
CA LYS A 82 1.51 -12.66 -9.89
C LYS A 82 2.60 -12.10 -8.97
N VAL A 83 2.61 -12.54 -7.71
CA VAL A 83 3.58 -12.07 -6.70
C VAL A 83 3.55 -10.54 -6.56
N LEU A 84 2.41 -9.92 -6.86
CA LEU A 84 2.19 -8.47 -6.81
C LEU A 84 3.12 -7.67 -7.74
N GLY A 85 3.74 -8.30 -8.74
CA GLY A 85 4.71 -7.66 -9.64
C GLY A 85 5.99 -7.18 -8.94
N LEU A 86 6.28 -7.67 -7.74
CA LEU A 86 7.42 -7.24 -6.94
C LEU A 86 8.73 -7.83 -7.46
N SER A 87 9.81 -7.05 -7.39
CA SER A 87 11.17 -7.59 -7.50
C SER A 87 11.48 -8.51 -6.30
N ALA A 88 12.43 -9.43 -6.46
CA ALA A 88 12.87 -10.28 -5.35
C ALA A 88 13.42 -9.45 -4.18
N ALA A 89 14.14 -8.36 -4.48
CA ALA A 89 14.69 -7.44 -3.49
C ALA A 89 13.59 -6.70 -2.71
N ASP A 90 12.60 -6.15 -3.40
CA ASP A 90 11.48 -5.45 -2.74
C ASP A 90 10.65 -6.42 -1.90
N LYS A 91 10.38 -7.62 -2.42
CA LYS A 91 9.67 -8.66 -1.67
C LYS A 91 10.41 -9.01 -0.37
N GLN A 92 11.73 -9.21 -0.43
CA GLN A 92 12.52 -9.53 0.76
C GLN A 92 12.55 -8.37 1.75
N MET A 93 12.70 -7.13 1.27
CA MET A 93 12.65 -5.93 2.10
C MET A 93 11.31 -5.81 2.84
N LEU A 94 10.19 -6.05 2.15
CA LEU A 94 8.86 -6.03 2.75
C LEU A 94 8.72 -7.13 3.81
N ILE A 95 9.18 -8.35 3.52
CA ILE A 95 9.19 -9.47 4.47
C ILE A 95 9.92 -9.12 5.78
N GLU A 96 11.03 -8.40 5.68
CA GLU A 96 11.88 -8.09 6.83
C GLU A 96 11.38 -6.90 7.65
N ARG A 97 10.82 -5.88 7.01
CA ARG A 97 10.61 -4.57 7.67
C ARG A 97 9.17 -4.28 8.04
N VAL A 98 8.22 -4.92 7.38
CA VAL A 98 6.81 -4.55 7.50
C VAL A 98 6.20 -5.09 8.78
N THR A 99 5.41 -4.24 9.42
CA THR A 99 4.70 -4.58 10.66
C THR A 99 3.18 -4.59 10.51
N ILE A 100 2.65 -3.87 9.53
CA ILE A 100 1.20 -3.72 9.30
C ILE A 100 0.95 -3.66 7.79
N ILE A 101 -0.11 -4.32 7.33
CA ILE A 101 -0.58 -4.25 5.95
C ILE A 101 -1.98 -3.62 5.95
N ILE A 102 -2.17 -2.61 5.12
CA ILE A 102 -3.48 -2.02 4.81
C ILE A 102 -3.74 -2.23 3.32
N HIS A 103 -4.56 -3.23 3.00
CA HIS A 103 -4.98 -3.50 1.64
C HIS A 103 -6.34 -2.86 1.38
N SER A 104 -6.34 -1.68 0.78
CA SER A 104 -7.56 -0.97 0.38
C SER A 104 -7.86 -1.17 -1.11
N SER A 105 -7.05 -1.97 -1.81
CA SER A 105 -7.14 -2.10 -3.26
C SER A 105 -8.29 -2.98 -3.73
N ALA A 106 -9.20 -2.39 -4.51
CA ALA A 106 -10.35 -3.05 -5.09
C ALA A 106 -10.91 -2.23 -6.25
N SER A 107 -11.63 -2.89 -7.15
CA SER A 107 -12.62 -2.26 -8.01
C SER A 107 -14.02 -2.44 -7.41
N VAL A 108 -14.77 -1.34 -7.39
CA VAL A 108 -16.18 -1.29 -6.99
C VAL A 108 -17.10 -1.03 -8.18
N LYS A 109 -16.60 -1.23 -9.40
CA LYS A 109 -17.36 -1.02 -10.63
C LYS A 109 -18.20 -2.24 -10.95
N PHE A 110 -19.52 -2.03 -11.06
CA PHE A 110 -20.46 -3.09 -11.39
C PHE A 110 -20.41 -3.54 -12.86
N ASN A 111 -19.75 -2.77 -13.73
CA ASN A 111 -19.59 -3.09 -15.15
C ASN A 111 -18.22 -3.69 -15.48
N ASP A 112 -17.42 -4.05 -14.47
CA ASP A 112 -16.20 -4.81 -14.71
C ASP A 112 -16.53 -6.25 -15.13
N THR A 113 -15.69 -6.83 -15.98
CA THR A 113 -15.80 -8.27 -16.27
C THR A 113 -15.54 -9.07 -15.00
N LEU A 114 -16.22 -10.22 -14.84
CA LEU A 114 -16.02 -11.11 -13.70
C LEU A 114 -14.54 -11.50 -13.53
N LYS A 115 -13.84 -11.79 -14.64
CA LYS A 115 -12.41 -12.11 -14.65
C LYS A 115 -11.56 -10.97 -14.05
N TYR A 116 -11.86 -9.73 -14.41
CA TYR A 116 -11.15 -8.57 -13.87
C TYR A 116 -11.43 -8.37 -12.37
N ALA A 117 -12.69 -8.48 -11.95
CA ALA A 117 -13.08 -8.36 -10.55
C ALA A 117 -12.41 -9.44 -9.68
N ILE A 118 -12.37 -10.69 -10.15
CA ILE A 118 -11.68 -11.80 -9.47
C ILE A 118 -10.19 -11.49 -9.28
N PHE A 119 -9.50 -11.01 -10.32
CA PHE A 119 -8.07 -10.72 -10.18
C PHE A 119 -7.76 -9.52 -9.30
N THR A 120 -8.60 -8.48 -9.37
CA THR A 120 -8.36 -7.22 -8.68
C THR A 120 -8.77 -7.27 -7.21
N ASN A 121 -9.85 -7.98 -6.87
CA ASN A 121 -10.38 -7.97 -5.51
C ASN A 121 -10.01 -9.26 -4.77
N THR A 122 -10.25 -10.41 -5.39
CA THR A 122 -10.10 -11.71 -4.73
C THR A 122 -8.65 -12.20 -4.75
N ARG A 123 -8.04 -12.33 -5.94
CA ARG A 123 -6.66 -12.83 -6.06
C ARG A 123 -5.67 -11.87 -5.41
N ALA A 124 -5.79 -10.56 -5.63
CA ALA A 124 -4.91 -9.57 -5.02
C ALA A 124 -4.90 -9.68 -3.49
N THR A 125 -6.08 -9.76 -2.86
CA THR A 125 -6.20 -9.98 -1.41
C THR A 125 -5.53 -11.28 -0.98
N ARG A 126 -5.78 -12.38 -1.71
CA ARG A 126 -5.16 -13.68 -1.41
C ARG A 126 -3.64 -13.64 -1.51
N ASP A 127 -3.08 -13.00 -2.53
CA ASP A 127 -1.63 -12.89 -2.73
C ASP A 127 -0.99 -12.00 -1.66
N ILE A 128 -1.69 -10.94 -1.22
CA ILE A 128 -1.28 -10.14 -0.06
C ILE A 128 -1.26 -10.98 1.22
N CYS A 129 -2.28 -11.80 1.48
CA CYS A 129 -2.29 -12.71 2.63
C CYS A 129 -1.14 -13.72 2.58
N ILE A 130 -0.80 -14.27 1.41
CA ILE A 130 0.35 -15.16 1.25
C ILE A 130 1.66 -14.43 1.57
N LEU A 131 1.84 -13.20 1.06
CA LEU A 131 3.02 -12.40 1.40
C LEU A 131 3.08 -12.13 2.91
N ALA A 132 1.95 -11.81 3.53
CA ALA A 132 1.83 -11.53 4.96
C ALA A 132 2.32 -12.72 5.82
N GLN A 133 2.00 -13.96 5.43
CA GLN A 133 2.46 -15.16 6.13
C GLN A 133 3.99 -15.29 6.18
N SER A 134 4.70 -14.68 5.23
CA SER A 134 6.17 -14.68 5.20
C SER A 134 6.79 -13.53 6.01
N MET A 135 6.01 -12.53 6.44
CA MET A 135 6.53 -11.33 7.09
C MET A 135 6.87 -11.58 8.56
N LYS A 136 8.06 -11.13 8.97
CA LYS A 136 8.62 -11.46 10.29
C LYS A 136 8.05 -10.65 11.45
N ASN A 137 7.43 -9.50 11.16
CA ASN A 137 7.10 -8.50 12.17
C ASN A 137 5.63 -8.07 12.17
N ILE A 138 4.72 -8.82 11.53
CA ILE A 138 3.29 -8.47 11.53
C ILE A 138 2.75 -8.47 12.96
N LYS A 139 2.19 -7.33 13.38
CA LYS A 139 1.55 -7.19 14.69
C LYS A 139 0.06 -7.52 14.57
N VAL A 140 -0.40 -8.43 15.40
CA VAL A 140 -1.83 -8.64 15.65
C VAL A 140 -2.22 -7.78 16.85
N SER A 141 -3.24 -6.93 16.70
CA SER A 141 -3.80 -6.22 17.84
C SER A 141 -4.42 -7.25 18.78
N LYS A 142 -3.87 -7.42 19.99
CA LYS A 142 -4.56 -8.17 21.04
C LYS A 142 -5.80 -7.37 21.39
N THR A 143 -6.96 -7.97 21.12
CA THR A 143 -8.28 -7.43 21.48
C THR A 143 -8.62 -7.84 22.90
#